data_AF-A0A378A2D7-F1
#
_entry.id   AF-A0A378A2D7-F1
#
_cell.length_a   1.000
_cell.length_b   1.000
_cell.length_c   1.000
_cell.angle_alpha   90.00
_cell.angle_beta   90.00
_cell.angle_gamma   90.00
#
_symmetry.space_group_name_H-M   'P 1'
#
loop_
_entity.id
_entity.type
_entity.pdbx_description
1 polymer ?
#
loop_
_entity_poly.entity_id
_entity_poly.type
_entity_poly.pdbx_seq_one_letter_code
_entity_poly.pdbx_strand_id
1 'polypeptide(L)'
;MNMPFSRVPTSLGDTVRYLRYPREFIPAANRSMFVQTVSFVGMVIHRDLLTTSLDHIHEQLFIYFDDLYFGYQLSLAGEQIMYSPELLFYHDVSIQGKLIAPEWKVYYLCRNLILSKKIFQKNAVYSNSAIAIRILKYILILPWQRQKYSYMKFILRGISHGIKGISGKYH
;
A
#
# COMPACT_ATOMS: atom_id res chain seq x y z
N MET A 1 -0.71 6.96 -0.15
CA MET A 1 -0.96 6.75 1.29
C MET A 1 0.32 7.22 1.93
N ASN A 2 0.34 8.43 2.50
CA ASN A 2 1.61 9.04 2.93
C ASN A 2 1.85 8.84 4.43
N MET A 3 0.83 8.41 5.17
CA MET A 3 0.97 8.08 6.59
C MET A 3 1.22 6.58 6.74
N PRO A 4 2.26 6.18 7.50
CA PRO A 4 2.49 4.78 7.81
C PRO A 4 1.39 4.23 8.73
N PHE A 5 1.28 2.91 8.80
CA PHE A 5 0.42 2.25 9.76
C PHE A 5 1.19 1.99 11.06
N SER A 6 0.64 2.43 12.20
CA SER A 6 1.09 1.95 13.52
C SER A 6 0.70 0.48 13.74
N ARG A 7 -0.43 0.08 13.15
CA ARG A 7 -0.89 -1.30 13.07
C ARG A 7 -1.50 -1.53 11.69
N VAL A 8 -1.04 -2.54 10.97
CA VAL A 8 -1.62 -2.86 9.65
C VAL A 8 -3.00 -3.49 9.83
N PRO A 9 -4.05 -3.01 9.14
CA PRO A 9 -5.37 -3.62 9.19
C PRO A 9 -5.42 -4.88 8.30
N THR A 10 -4.88 -5.98 8.83
CA THR A 10 -4.66 -7.24 8.10
C THR A 10 -5.95 -8.02 7.87
N SER A 11 -6.86 -8.03 8.85
CA SER A 11 -8.11 -8.81 8.79
C SER A 11 -9.31 -8.03 8.24
N LEU A 12 -10.43 -8.74 8.03
CA LEU A 12 -11.73 -8.12 7.73
C LEU A 12 -12.19 -7.21 8.85
N GLY A 13 -12.13 -7.70 10.10
CA GLY A 13 -12.53 -6.95 11.28
C GLY A 13 -11.68 -5.68 11.44
N ASP A 14 -10.36 -5.81 11.27
CA ASP A 14 -9.46 -4.65 11.30
C ASP A 14 -9.75 -3.67 10.15
N THR A 15 -10.07 -4.17 8.95
CA THR A 15 -10.42 -3.32 7.80
C THR A 15 -11.69 -2.52 8.09
N VAL A 16 -12.74 -3.15 8.63
CA VAL A 16 -13.99 -2.46 9.02
C VAL A 16 -13.71 -1.46 10.15
N ARG A 17 -12.90 -1.84 11.13
CA ARG A 17 -12.51 -0.99 12.25
C ARG A 17 -11.71 0.22 11.77
N TYR A 18 -10.76 0.03 10.85
CA TYR A 18 -9.99 1.10 10.23
C TYR A 18 -10.88 2.11 9.47
N LEU A 19 -11.91 1.63 8.76
CA LEU A 19 -12.86 2.50 8.07
C LEU A 19 -13.68 3.37 9.04
N ARG A 20 -13.96 2.89 10.25
CA ARG A 20 -14.72 3.61 11.29
C ARG A 20 -13.83 4.46 12.20
N TYR A 21 -12.66 3.95 12.56
CA TYR A 21 -11.76 4.50 13.57
C TYR A 21 -10.30 4.50 13.06
N PRO A 22 -9.99 5.30 12.03
CA PRO A 22 -8.67 5.28 11.39
C PRO A 22 -7.51 5.60 12.35
N ARG A 23 -7.76 6.42 13.38
CA ARG A 23 -6.78 6.84 14.40
C ARG A 23 -6.16 5.69 15.20
N GLU A 24 -6.78 4.51 15.21
CA GLU A 24 -6.23 3.32 15.90
C GLU A 24 -5.15 2.62 15.07
N PHE A 25 -5.05 2.91 13.77
CA PHE A 25 -4.16 2.23 12.84
C PHE A 25 -3.06 3.14 12.29
N ILE A 26 -3.20 4.46 12.43
CA ILE A 26 -2.22 5.46 11.98
C ILE A 26 -1.55 6.12 13.19
N PRO A 27 -0.30 6.59 13.09
CA PRO A 27 0.36 7.27 14.19
C PRO A 27 -0.31 8.62 14.50
N ALA A 28 -0.19 9.06 15.75
CA ALA A 28 -0.60 10.40 16.15
C ALA A 28 0.36 11.44 15.53
N ALA A 29 -0.19 12.46 14.89
CA ALA A 29 0.59 13.41 14.09
C ALA A 29 1.63 14.22 14.90
N ASN A 30 1.47 14.32 16.21
CA ASN A 30 2.31 15.11 17.11
C ASN A 30 3.14 14.27 18.09
N ARG A 31 3.25 12.96 17.88
CA ARG A 31 3.95 12.07 18.81
C ARG A 31 4.79 11.04 18.06
N SER A 32 6.05 10.91 18.46
CA SER A 32 6.93 9.85 17.98
C SER A 32 6.47 8.49 18.52
N MET A 33 6.41 7.49 17.65
CA MET A 33 5.96 6.15 18.02
C MET A 33 6.41 5.09 17.01
N PHE A 34 6.43 3.83 17.44
CA PHE A 34 6.69 2.72 16.55
C PHE A 34 5.56 2.52 15.53
N VAL A 35 5.96 2.18 14.30
CA VAL A 35 5.07 1.87 13.19
C VAL A 35 5.47 0.57 12.50
N GLN A 36 4.56 0.02 11.71
CA GLN A 36 4.71 -1.26 11.01
C GLN A 36 4.93 -1.12 9.51
N THR A 37 4.75 0.08 8.94
CA THR A 37 4.97 0.33 7.51
C THR A 37 5.66 1.66 7.33
N VAL A 38 6.12 1.93 6.12
CA VAL A 38 6.83 3.18 5.76
C VAL A 38 6.27 3.75 4.47
N SER A 39 6.62 5.01 4.20
CA SER A 39 6.71 5.49 2.82
C SER A 39 8.18 5.67 2.49
N PHE A 40 8.59 5.40 1.24
CA PHE A 40 9.96 5.72 0.82
C PHE A 40 10.24 7.22 0.83
N VAL A 41 9.20 8.05 0.77
CA VAL A 41 9.35 9.48 1.05
C VAL A 41 9.57 9.69 2.54
N GLY A 42 10.75 10.22 2.89
CA GLY A 42 11.12 10.56 4.26
C GLY A 42 11.64 9.39 5.10
N MET A 43 11.84 8.21 4.51
CA MET A 43 12.45 7.08 5.20
C MET A 43 13.97 7.27 5.30
N VAL A 44 14.49 7.16 6.52
CA VAL A 44 15.92 7.05 6.81
C VAL A 44 16.19 5.65 7.34
N ILE A 45 17.15 4.94 6.73
CA ILE A 45 17.46 3.55 7.07
C ILE A 45 18.98 3.36 7.16
N HIS A 46 19.41 2.55 8.13
CA HIS A 46 20.81 2.18 8.25
C HIS A 46 21.28 1.42 7.00
N ARG A 47 22.45 1.78 6.46
CA ARG A 47 22.97 1.21 5.20
C ARG A 47 23.05 -0.31 5.22
N ASP A 48 23.53 -0.87 6.32
CA ASP A 48 23.75 -2.32 6.39
C ASP A 48 22.43 -3.07 6.45
N LEU A 49 21.42 -2.53 7.13
CA LEU A 49 20.06 -3.08 7.14
C LEU A 49 19.39 -2.97 5.76
N LEU A 50 19.59 -1.84 5.07
CA LEU A 50 19.11 -1.69 3.69
C LEU A 50 19.72 -2.77 2.79
N THR A 51 21.04 -2.96 2.87
CA THR A 51 21.79 -3.91 2.05
C THR A 51 21.28 -5.34 2.24
N THR A 52 21.01 -5.76 3.48
CA THR A 52 20.48 -7.09 3.77
C THR A 52 18.99 -7.26 3.45
N SER A 53 18.27 -6.15 3.26
CA SER A 53 16.81 -6.15 3.02
C SER A 53 16.42 -5.85 1.57
N LEU A 54 17.38 -5.69 0.65
CA LEU A 54 17.10 -5.32 -0.75
C LEU A 54 16.14 -6.30 -1.44
N ASP A 55 16.20 -7.60 -1.10
CA ASP A 55 15.32 -8.62 -1.68
C ASP A 55 13.83 -8.43 -1.31
N HIS A 56 13.53 -7.59 -0.33
CA HIS A 56 12.17 -7.20 0.04
C HIS A 56 11.63 -6.00 -0.76
N ILE A 57 12.47 -5.37 -1.59
CA ILE A 57 12.06 -4.34 -2.54
C ILE A 57 11.69 -5.01 -3.87
N HIS A 58 10.40 -5.23 -4.04
CA HIS A 58 9.88 -6.08 -5.10
C HIS A 58 9.68 -5.31 -6.43
N GLU A 59 10.67 -5.34 -7.32
CA GLU A 59 10.63 -4.70 -8.66
C GLU A 59 9.38 -5.07 -9.49
N GLN A 60 8.88 -6.28 -9.28
CA GLN A 60 7.66 -6.84 -9.88
C GLN A 60 6.39 -5.99 -9.61
N LEU A 61 6.41 -5.13 -8.59
CA LEU A 61 5.30 -4.21 -8.27
C LEU A 61 5.28 -2.99 -9.20
N PHE A 62 6.42 -2.60 -9.77
CA PHE A 62 6.68 -1.36 -10.51
C PHE A 62 6.39 -0.08 -9.70
N ILE A 63 5.14 0.17 -9.29
CA ILE A 63 4.73 1.27 -8.40
C ILE A 63 3.59 0.83 -7.48
N TYR A 64 3.46 1.51 -6.33
CA TYR A 64 2.46 1.30 -5.28
C TYR A 64 2.64 0.01 -4.48
N PHE A 65 2.50 0.17 -3.16
CA PHE A 65 2.65 -0.87 -2.14
C PHE A 65 4.08 -1.38 -1.96
N ASP A 66 5.03 -0.97 -2.78
CA ASP A 66 6.45 -1.26 -2.66
C ASP A 66 7.00 -0.80 -1.31
N ASP A 67 6.76 0.46 -0.94
CA ASP A 67 7.14 1.02 0.36
C ASP A 67 6.42 0.35 1.53
N LEU A 68 5.10 0.16 1.40
CA LEU A 68 4.27 -0.46 2.42
C LEU A 68 4.73 -1.88 2.72
N TYR A 69 4.95 -2.68 1.67
CA TYR A 69 5.36 -4.08 1.79
C TYR A 69 6.79 -4.18 2.33
N PHE A 70 7.70 -3.30 1.90
CA PHE A 70 9.05 -3.25 2.45
C PHE A 70 9.03 -2.99 3.96
N GLY A 71 8.34 -1.94 4.41
CA GLY A 71 8.24 -1.62 5.84
C GLY A 71 7.55 -2.70 6.67
N TYR A 72 6.51 -3.33 6.10
CA TYR A 72 5.86 -4.46 6.76
C TYR A 72 6.79 -5.66 6.91
N GLN A 73 7.65 -5.90 5.92
CA GLN A 73 8.59 -7.01 5.96
C GLN A 73 9.73 -6.78 6.97
N LEU A 74 10.24 -5.55 7.08
CA LEU A 74 11.14 -5.16 8.16
C LEU A 74 10.50 -5.40 9.53
N SER A 75 9.23 -5.01 9.70
CA SER A 75 8.50 -5.21 10.95
C SER A 75 8.30 -6.70 11.28
N LEU A 76 8.05 -7.53 10.27
CA LEU A 76 7.95 -8.99 10.43
C LEU A 76 9.31 -9.62 10.75
N ALA A 77 10.42 -9.02 10.32
CA ALA A 77 11.77 -9.40 10.69
C ALA A 77 12.17 -8.95 12.11
N GLY A 78 11.30 -8.20 12.80
CA GLY A 78 11.54 -7.70 14.16
C GLY A 78 12.22 -6.34 14.23
N GLU A 79 12.45 -5.69 13.08
CA GLU A 79 13.04 -4.36 13.03
C GLU A 79 12.07 -3.30 13.56
N GLN A 80 12.61 -2.35 14.32
CA GLN A 80 11.82 -1.26 14.90
C GLN A 80 11.86 -0.03 13.99
N ILE A 81 10.68 0.39 13.53
CA ILE A 81 10.53 1.56 12.68
C ILE A 81 9.90 2.68 13.49
N MET A 82 10.59 3.82 13.63
CA MET A 82 10.12 4.98 14.37
C MET A 82 9.48 6.00 13.42
N TYR A 83 8.23 6.38 13.68
CA TYR A 83 7.63 7.60 13.14
C TYR A 83 8.07 8.80 13.99
N SER A 84 8.55 9.85 13.34
CA SER A 84 9.14 11.04 13.94
C SER A 84 8.44 12.29 13.36
N PRO A 85 7.47 12.90 14.08
CA PRO A 85 6.71 14.04 13.58
C PRO A 85 7.55 15.32 13.40
N GLU A 86 8.72 15.38 14.04
CA GLU A 86 9.69 16.47 13.91
C GLU A 86 10.42 16.47 12.55
N LEU A 87 10.43 15.35 11.83
CA LEU A 87 11.03 15.25 10.50
C LEU A 87 9.97 15.54 9.42
N LEU A 88 10.08 16.71 8.80
CA LEU A 88 9.13 17.19 7.78
C LEU A 88 9.72 17.06 6.38
N PHE A 89 9.03 16.31 5.52
CA PHE A 89 9.36 16.17 4.11
C PHE A 89 8.20 16.71 3.26
N TYR A 90 8.53 17.54 2.27
CA TYR A 90 7.56 18.10 1.32
C TYR A 90 7.73 17.43 -0.04
N HIS A 91 6.64 16.89 -0.59
CA HIS A 91 6.64 16.25 -1.90
C HIS A 91 5.29 16.38 -2.61
N ASP A 92 5.32 16.21 -3.92
CA ASP A 92 4.12 16.26 -4.75
C ASP A 92 3.26 15.00 -4.59
N VAL A 93 1.96 15.19 -4.40
CA VAL A 93 1.00 14.09 -4.27
C VAL A 93 0.12 14.00 -5.51
N SER A 94 0.23 12.88 -6.22
CA SER A 94 -0.48 12.67 -7.49
C SER A 94 -1.90 12.09 -7.36
N ILE A 95 -2.33 11.68 -6.16
CA ILE A 95 -3.68 11.18 -5.88
C ILE A 95 -4.36 12.15 -4.92
N GLN A 96 -5.37 12.87 -5.40
CA GLN A 96 -6.13 13.84 -4.62
C GLN A 96 -7.59 13.39 -4.46
N GLY A 97 -8.00 13.17 -3.21
CA GLY A 97 -9.37 12.77 -2.89
C GLY A 97 -9.78 11.45 -3.54
N LYS A 98 -10.91 11.47 -4.27
CA LYS A 98 -11.48 10.29 -4.94
C LYS A 98 -10.97 10.11 -6.37
N LEU A 99 -10.23 11.05 -6.94
CA LEU A 99 -9.78 11.00 -8.33
C LEU A 99 -8.41 10.32 -8.41
N ILE A 100 -8.30 9.28 -9.25
CA ILE A 100 -7.03 8.61 -9.56
C ILE A 100 -6.62 9.02 -10.97
N ALA A 101 -5.58 9.84 -11.07
CA ALA A 101 -5.06 10.34 -12.33
C ALA A 101 -3.53 10.15 -12.45
N PRO A 102 -3.02 9.67 -13.58
CA PRO A 102 -3.75 9.07 -14.71
C PRO A 102 -4.47 7.76 -14.34
N GLU A 103 -5.50 7.38 -15.11
CA GLU A 103 -6.40 6.26 -14.79
C GLU A 103 -5.67 4.92 -14.71
N TRP A 104 -4.59 4.74 -15.48
CA TRP A 104 -3.80 3.51 -15.49
C TRP A 104 -3.20 3.17 -14.12
N LYS A 105 -3.07 4.13 -13.19
CA LYS A 105 -2.56 3.87 -11.84
C LYS A 105 -3.45 2.88 -11.05
N VAL A 106 -4.76 2.86 -11.32
CA VAL A 106 -5.67 1.90 -10.66
C VAL A 106 -5.34 0.45 -10.99
N TYR A 107 -4.76 0.19 -12.17
CA TYR A 107 -4.29 -1.14 -12.56
C TYR A 107 -3.29 -1.68 -11.53
N TYR A 108 -2.28 -0.89 -11.16
CA TYR A 108 -1.27 -1.26 -10.17
C TYR A 108 -1.87 -1.38 -8.77
N LEU A 109 -2.79 -0.49 -8.41
CA LEU A 109 -3.46 -0.55 -7.11
C LEU A 109 -4.27 -1.86 -6.93
N CYS A 110 -4.97 -2.32 -7.96
CA CYS A 110 -5.69 -3.59 -7.93
C CYS A 110 -4.75 -4.80 -8.02
N ARG A 111 -3.82 -4.78 -8.98
CA ARG A 111 -2.91 -5.90 -9.25
C ARG A 111 -2.01 -6.19 -8.06
N ASN A 112 -1.31 -5.18 -7.54
CA ASN A 112 -0.32 -5.34 -6.49
C ASN A 112 -0.97 -5.80 -5.17
N LEU A 113 -2.19 -5.33 -4.91
CA LEU A 113 -2.97 -5.79 -3.78
C LEU A 113 -3.25 -7.30 -3.82
N ILE A 114 -3.50 -7.88 -5.00
CA ILE A 114 -3.67 -9.33 -5.18
C ILE A 114 -2.31 -10.04 -5.13
N LEU A 115 -1.28 -9.49 -5.80
CA LEU A 115 0.08 -10.05 -5.78
C LEU A 115 0.68 -10.13 -4.36
N SER A 116 0.19 -9.31 -3.42
CA SER A 116 0.56 -9.43 -2.00
C SER A 116 0.45 -10.86 -1.46
N LYS A 117 -0.51 -11.67 -1.95
CA LYS A 117 -0.68 -13.07 -1.52
C LYS A 117 0.48 -13.97 -1.95
N LYS A 118 1.11 -13.66 -3.08
CA LYS A 118 2.30 -14.39 -3.58
C LYS A 118 3.56 -13.95 -2.84
N ILE A 119 3.66 -12.66 -2.53
CA ILE A 119 4.79 -12.08 -1.80
C ILE A 119 4.79 -12.52 -0.33
N PHE A 120 3.63 -12.49 0.33
CA PHE A 120 3.46 -12.77 1.75
C PHE A 120 2.71 -14.09 1.96
N GLN A 121 3.40 -15.21 1.78
CA GLN A 121 2.80 -16.55 1.86
C GLN A 121 2.45 -16.95 3.30
N LYS A 122 3.32 -16.64 4.26
CA LYS A 122 3.12 -17.00 5.69
C LYS A 122 2.39 -15.91 6.45
N ASN A 123 2.86 -14.66 6.35
CA ASN A 123 2.35 -13.51 7.10
C ASN A 123 1.62 -12.55 6.17
N ALA A 124 0.43 -12.92 5.73
CA ALA A 124 -0.32 -12.14 4.75
C ALA A 124 -0.63 -10.72 5.27
N VAL A 125 -0.22 -9.70 4.50
CA VAL A 125 -0.50 -8.28 4.81
C VAL A 125 -2.00 -8.02 4.90
N TYR A 126 -2.78 -8.65 4.01
CA TYR A 126 -4.23 -8.50 3.95
C TYR A 126 -4.90 -9.87 3.75
N SER A 127 -6.02 -10.09 4.45
CA SER A 127 -6.92 -11.21 4.17
C SER A 127 -7.60 -11.06 2.80
N ASN A 128 -8.11 -12.16 2.24
CA ASN A 128 -8.81 -12.12 0.95
C ASN A 128 -10.02 -11.17 0.97
N SER A 129 -10.73 -11.13 2.10
CA SER A 129 -11.85 -10.20 2.34
C SER A 129 -11.40 -8.74 2.46
N ALA A 130 -10.28 -8.48 3.13
CA ALA A 130 -9.67 -7.15 3.20
C ALA A 130 -9.21 -6.65 1.82
N ILE A 131 -8.70 -7.55 0.97
CA ILE A 131 -8.37 -7.29 -0.44
C ILE A 131 -9.65 -6.95 -1.23
N ALA A 132 -10.68 -7.78 -1.12
CA ALA A 132 -11.95 -7.58 -1.83
C ALA A 132 -12.61 -6.23 -1.50
N ILE A 133 -12.62 -5.82 -0.23
CA ILE A 133 -13.15 -4.51 0.18
C ILE A 133 -12.37 -3.35 -0.42
N ARG A 134 -11.04 -3.45 -0.48
CA ARG A 134 -10.18 -2.41 -1.08
C ARG A 134 -10.36 -2.33 -2.60
N ILE A 135 -10.56 -3.46 -3.27
CA ILE A 135 -10.93 -3.49 -4.70
C ILE A 135 -12.32 -2.86 -4.90
N LEU A 136 -13.29 -3.23 -4.07
CA LEU A 136 -14.63 -2.66 -4.13
C LEU A 136 -14.59 -1.14 -3.95
N LYS A 137 -13.75 -0.62 -3.05
CA LYS A 137 -13.52 0.83 -2.92
C LYS A 137 -13.09 1.46 -4.25
N TYR A 138 -12.18 0.85 -4.99
CA TYR A 138 -11.74 1.38 -6.30
C TYR A 138 -12.86 1.34 -7.35
N ILE A 139 -13.76 0.37 -7.29
CA ILE A 139 -14.96 0.30 -8.12
C ILE A 139 -15.97 1.40 -7.72
N LEU A 140 -16.22 1.58 -6.42
CA LEU A 140 -17.18 2.55 -5.90
C LEU A 140 -16.80 4.01 -6.21
N ILE A 141 -15.52 4.32 -6.36
CA ILE A 141 -15.07 5.67 -6.76
C ILE A 141 -15.14 5.92 -8.28
N LEU A 142 -15.62 4.97 -9.10
CA LEU A 142 -15.79 5.11 -10.54
C LEU A 142 -16.56 6.38 -10.96
N PRO A 143 -17.68 6.77 -10.29
CA PRO A 143 -18.43 7.98 -10.67
C PRO A 143 -17.60 9.27 -10.61
N TRP A 144 -16.53 9.28 -9.81
CA TRP A 144 -15.63 10.43 -9.63
C TRP A 144 -14.46 10.46 -10.62
N GLN A 145 -14.33 9.47 -11.51
CA GLN A 145 -13.21 9.41 -12.47
C GLN A 145 -13.54 10.16 -13.76
N ARG A 146 -12.50 10.76 -14.37
CA ARG A 146 -12.61 11.47 -15.65
C ARG A 146 -12.94 10.50 -16.78
N GLN A 147 -12.08 9.51 -17.03
CA GLN A 147 -12.28 8.52 -18.10
C GLN A 147 -12.82 7.18 -17.56
N LYS A 148 -14.13 7.10 -17.33
CA LYS A 148 -14.80 5.95 -16.67
C LYS A 148 -14.54 4.60 -17.37
N TYR A 149 -14.65 4.54 -18.70
CA TYR A 149 -14.41 3.32 -19.47
C TYR A 149 -12.95 2.84 -19.36
N SER A 150 -11.99 3.75 -19.54
CA SER A 150 -10.56 3.45 -19.41
C SER A 150 -10.22 2.97 -18.00
N TYR A 151 -10.73 3.68 -16.99
CA TYR A 151 -10.55 3.33 -15.59
C TYR A 151 -11.09 1.93 -15.25
N MET A 152 -12.32 1.59 -15.68
CA MET A 152 -12.89 0.27 -15.47
C MET A 152 -12.08 -0.82 -16.20
N LYS A 153 -11.63 -0.56 -17.43
CA LYS A 153 -10.72 -1.47 -18.15
C LYS A 153 -9.45 -1.76 -17.36
N PHE A 154 -8.84 -0.73 -16.74
CA PHE A 154 -7.65 -0.91 -15.91
C PHE A 154 -7.92 -1.66 -14.60
N ILE A 155 -9.09 -1.47 -13.96
CA ILE A 155 -9.50 -2.29 -12.82
C ILE A 155 -9.56 -3.77 -13.21
N LEU A 156 -10.34 -4.10 -14.25
CA LEU A 156 -10.55 -5.48 -14.68
C LEU A 156 -9.23 -6.14 -15.10
N ARG A 157 -8.39 -5.42 -15.84
CA ARG A 157 -7.05 -5.88 -16.24
C ARG A 157 -6.15 -6.09 -15.02
N GLY A 158 -6.17 -5.18 -14.05
CA GLY A 158 -5.36 -5.25 -12.83
C GLY A 158 -5.74 -6.47 -11.98
N ILE A 159 -7.04 -6.73 -11.83
CA ILE A 159 -7.56 -7.93 -11.15
C ILE A 159 -7.11 -9.20 -11.87
N SER A 160 -7.34 -9.28 -13.18
CA SER A 160 -6.97 -10.45 -13.99
C SER A 160 -5.47 -10.74 -13.93
N HIS A 161 -4.64 -9.71 -14.09
CA HIS A 161 -3.17 -9.85 -14.01
C HIS A 161 -2.72 -10.24 -12.61
N GLY A 162 -3.32 -9.67 -11.56
CA GLY A 162 -3.02 -10.03 -10.18
C GLY A 162 -3.30 -11.51 -9.89
N ILE A 163 -4.45 -12.02 -10.33
CA ILE A 163 -4.82 -13.45 -10.19
C ILE A 163 -3.88 -14.34 -11.00
N LYS A 164 -3.53 -13.95 -12.23
CA LYS A 164 -2.61 -14.69 -13.10
C LYS A 164 -1.14 -14.57 -12.67
N GLY A 165 -0.82 -13.75 -11.67
CA GLY A 165 0.56 -13.52 -11.23
C GLY A 165 1.43 -12.72 -12.21
N ILE A 166 0.82 -12.00 -13.16
CA ILE A 166 1.55 -11.15 -14.11
C ILE A 166 2.03 -9.89 -13.40
N SER A 167 3.32 -9.58 -13.50
CA SER A 167 3.99 -8.50 -12.76
C SER A 167 4.79 -7.57 -13.69
N GLY A 168 5.52 -6.62 -13.10
CA GLY A 168 6.39 -5.68 -13.83
C GLY A 168 5.64 -4.47 -14.39
N LYS A 169 6.24 -3.78 -15.36
CA LYS A 169 5.68 -2.59 -15.98
C LYS A 169 4.76 -2.96 -17.14
N TYR A 170 3.46 -2.68 -16.99
CA TYR A 170 2.41 -2.83 -18.00
C TYR A 170 1.53 -1.57 -18.03
N HIS A 171 1.90 -0.58 -18.83
CA HIS A 171 1.05 0.57 -19.19
C HIS A 171 1.63 1.24 -20.43
#